data_AF-A0A2S9BJS7-F1
#
_entry.id   AF-A0A2S9BJS7-F1
#
_cell.length_a   1.000
_cell.length_b   1.000
_cell.length_c   1.000
_cell.angle_alpha   90.00
_cell.angle_beta   90.00
_cell.angle_gamma   90.00
#
_symmetry.space_group_name_H-M   'P 1'
#
loop_
_entity.id
_entity.type
_entity.pdbx_description
1 polymer ?
#
loop_
_entity_poly.entity_id
_entity_poly.type
_entity_poly.pdbx_seq_one_letter_code
_entity_poly.pdbx_strand_id
1 'polypeptide(L)'
;MTKDRSVFAVLSRKASSFALACTLPLLFSTVHAQSQADPQDTLKRINHNYNTLKDSCQEPDTGAARGLYYCSGVTLRMVNDGPFNPWDYSPYAIRIGATSYSWIRKDLSTRILIHPAGFILRTPTDAAALNLPVKEQGFTCIYAFDGGTGPERKWYGCGFFDSREPPRAAQGTMNNRNAALAYGTCAEAGVSTAEQWTQKYTGLMKGPIQYGQCSWNAEKPNDWNAMIRVHESRPNTTNKDPFAFSAQVNEFMLKNATATNDGSENMKYIDAFIYNVNSTQNFATRGDQAPPKPENGLNSARNFQKKLQAQGYSVPILRLDFTKPAEQRFSYVAADQAIDLTVTGDTRPPPDAPTSRYIANAIWIERYDPGSKKNEWSLSVTPTVQGKAIQASNQDAVYQELLALRGADSQWRDNEKSAGSMRQQLACLVQNYPAKTEWNLEPFRPAVSPQQAAKAGCNPVAAASPQYIASADWVNRFDPGTRKEEWSLSIVPTAAGRALPNEQLEAIYAQLFALKGADSHWRDNETSAGSMRQQLGCVLANYRNKTPWNLEPFRPALSDAETRAAGCNPVPR
;
A
#
# COMPACT_ATOMS: atom_id res chain seq x y z
N MET A 1 93.84 -39.11 6.45
CA MET A 1 93.77 -38.22 5.29
C MET A 1 92.44 -37.46 5.38
N THR A 2 92.40 -36.34 6.09
CA THR A 2 92.48 -34.94 5.59
C THR A 2 91.41 -34.56 4.56
N LYS A 3 90.74 -33.43 4.87
CA LYS A 3 89.71 -32.65 4.12
C LYS A 3 88.28 -33.16 4.21
N ASP A 4 87.25 -32.37 4.53
CA ASP A 4 87.16 -30.92 4.77
C ASP A 4 86.01 -30.61 5.76
N ARG A 5 86.28 -29.66 6.66
CA ARG A 5 85.29 -28.91 7.46
C ARG A 5 85.26 -27.49 6.90
N SER A 6 84.07 -26.90 6.76
CA SER A 6 83.68 -25.60 7.37
C SER A 6 82.51 -24.97 6.58
N VAL A 7 81.34 -24.76 7.17
CA VAL A 7 80.86 -23.67 8.07
C VAL A 7 79.86 -22.79 7.33
N PHE A 8 78.69 -22.67 7.97
CA PHE A 8 77.60 -21.71 7.87
C PHE A 8 77.79 -20.43 7.03
N ALA A 9 76.81 -20.17 6.16
CA ALA A 9 76.42 -18.83 5.74
C ALA A 9 74.89 -18.68 5.84
N VAL A 10 74.47 -17.62 6.54
CA VAL A 10 73.09 -17.15 6.70
C VAL A 10 72.59 -16.55 5.39
N LEU A 11 71.41 -16.95 4.91
CA LEU A 11 70.74 -16.29 3.78
C LEU A 11 69.21 -16.18 4.00
N SER A 12 68.83 -14.92 4.25
CA SER A 12 67.56 -14.22 4.02
C SER A 12 66.36 -15.00 3.45
N ARG A 13 65.27 -15.03 4.22
CA ARG A 13 63.92 -15.41 3.76
C ARG A 13 63.31 -14.27 2.94
N LYS A 14 63.04 -14.52 1.64
CA LYS A 14 62.01 -13.77 0.89
C LYS A 14 60.74 -14.60 0.86
N ALA A 15 59.72 -14.14 1.59
CA ALA A 15 58.36 -14.65 1.48
C ALA A 15 57.75 -14.16 0.16
N SER A 16 57.37 -15.09 -0.72
CA SER A 16 56.50 -14.80 -1.87
C SER A 16 55.06 -15.12 -1.44
N SER A 17 54.27 -14.09 -1.21
CA SER A 17 52.84 -14.22 -0.93
C SER A 17 52.11 -14.58 -2.23
N PHE A 18 51.68 -15.83 -2.36
CA PHE A 18 50.63 -16.21 -3.31
C PHE A 18 49.29 -15.71 -2.76
N ALA A 19 48.77 -14.63 -3.33
CA ALA A 19 47.41 -14.18 -3.08
C ALA A 19 46.44 -15.11 -3.82
N LEU A 20 45.76 -15.98 -3.07
CA LEU A 20 44.65 -16.79 -3.57
C LEU A 20 43.43 -15.86 -3.73
N ALA A 21 43.13 -15.44 -4.95
CA ALA A 21 41.94 -14.67 -5.25
C ALA A 21 40.71 -15.58 -5.17
N CYS A 22 40.05 -15.62 -4.00
CA CYS A 22 38.69 -16.14 -3.87
C CYS A 22 37.71 -15.19 -4.58
N THR A 23 37.43 -15.45 -5.84
CA THR A 23 36.29 -14.83 -6.54
C THR A 23 35.00 -15.46 -6.01
N LEU A 24 34.33 -14.80 -5.07
CA LEU A 24 32.91 -15.07 -4.79
C LEU A 24 32.12 -14.67 -6.05
N PRO A 25 31.34 -15.57 -6.67
CA PRO A 25 30.38 -15.16 -7.68
C PRO A 25 29.28 -14.38 -6.95
N LEU A 26 29.29 -13.05 -7.13
CA LEU A 26 28.12 -12.23 -6.89
C LEU A 26 27.04 -12.73 -7.85
N LEU A 27 26.10 -13.53 -7.33
CA LEU A 27 24.84 -13.84 -7.99
C LEU A 27 24.07 -12.53 -8.08
N PHE A 28 24.30 -11.77 -9.14
CA PHE A 28 23.36 -10.74 -9.57
C PHE A 28 22.09 -11.48 -9.97
N SER A 29 21.05 -11.38 -9.14
CA SER A 29 19.69 -11.71 -9.54
C SER A 29 19.35 -10.82 -10.74
N THR A 30 19.46 -11.36 -11.94
CA THR A 30 18.91 -10.72 -13.13
C THR A 30 17.40 -10.73 -12.96
N VAL A 31 16.83 -9.55 -12.66
CA VAL A 31 15.41 -9.30 -12.87
C VAL A 31 15.19 -9.51 -14.36
N HIS A 32 14.70 -10.69 -14.73
CA HIS A 32 14.30 -10.96 -16.11
C HIS A 32 13.18 -9.99 -16.43
N ALA A 33 13.43 -9.05 -17.34
CA ALA A 33 12.40 -8.24 -17.92
C ALA A 33 11.35 -9.19 -18.52
N GLN A 34 10.14 -9.13 -17.97
CA GLN A 34 9.06 -10.01 -18.40
C GLN A 34 8.73 -9.69 -19.86
N SER A 35 8.76 -10.68 -20.76
CA SER A 35 8.35 -10.47 -22.16
C SER A 35 6.91 -9.95 -22.16
N GLN A 36 6.74 -8.74 -22.69
CA GLN A 36 5.46 -8.03 -22.69
C GLN A 36 4.47 -8.76 -23.61
N ALA A 37 3.39 -9.27 -23.03
CA ALA A 37 2.32 -9.92 -23.77
C ALA A 37 1.56 -8.89 -24.61
N ASP A 38 1.17 -9.25 -25.84
CA ASP A 38 0.28 -8.43 -26.68
C ASP A 38 -0.98 -8.05 -25.86
N PRO A 39 -1.33 -6.76 -25.77
CA PRO A 39 -2.57 -6.32 -25.14
C PRO A 39 -3.81 -7.08 -25.58
N GLN A 40 -3.88 -7.48 -26.85
CA GLN A 40 -4.99 -8.28 -27.40
C GLN A 40 -4.98 -9.71 -26.86
N ASP A 41 -3.83 -10.33 -26.67
CA ASP A 41 -3.76 -11.67 -26.09
C ASP A 41 -4.10 -11.67 -24.60
N THR A 42 -3.71 -10.61 -23.89
CA THR A 42 -4.16 -10.37 -22.52
C THR A 42 -5.68 -10.18 -22.44
N LEU A 43 -6.26 -9.39 -23.35
CA LEU A 43 -7.72 -9.25 -23.45
C LEU A 43 -8.42 -10.59 -23.72
N LYS A 44 -7.96 -11.36 -24.71
CA LYS A 44 -8.54 -12.67 -25.06
C LYS A 44 -8.52 -13.61 -23.87
N ARG A 45 -7.40 -13.69 -23.15
CA ARG A 45 -7.24 -14.55 -21.97
C ARG A 45 -8.16 -14.15 -20.82
N ILE A 46 -8.25 -12.86 -20.51
CA ILE A 46 -9.15 -12.36 -19.45
C ILE A 46 -10.62 -12.60 -19.81
N ASN A 47 -11.03 -12.34 -21.06
CA ASN A 47 -12.39 -12.66 -21.51
C ASN A 47 -12.64 -14.18 -21.51
N HIS A 48 -11.66 -15.01 -21.89
CA HIS A 48 -11.77 -16.46 -21.79
C HIS A 48 -12.00 -16.90 -20.34
N ASN A 49 -11.22 -16.38 -19.39
CA ASN A 49 -11.38 -16.70 -17.97
C ASN A 49 -12.75 -16.29 -17.44
N TYR A 50 -13.22 -15.08 -17.77
CA TYR A 50 -14.55 -14.61 -17.38
C TYR A 50 -15.68 -15.49 -17.92
N ASN A 51 -15.55 -15.96 -19.17
CA ASN A 51 -16.60 -16.71 -19.87
C ASN A 51 -16.56 -18.23 -19.65
N THR A 52 -15.48 -18.75 -19.06
CA THR A 52 -15.28 -20.19 -18.86
C THR A 52 -15.88 -20.65 -17.54
N LEU A 53 -16.89 -21.51 -17.61
CA LEU A 53 -17.45 -22.18 -16.43
C LEU A 53 -16.72 -23.49 -16.21
N LYS A 54 -15.63 -23.42 -15.45
CA LYS A 54 -14.97 -24.62 -14.90
C LYS A 54 -15.35 -24.77 -13.44
N ASP A 55 -15.67 -25.99 -13.05
CA ASP A 55 -15.97 -26.42 -11.69
C ASP A 55 -14.87 -27.31 -11.11
N SER A 56 -13.87 -27.69 -11.92
CA SER A 56 -12.70 -28.47 -11.53
C SER A 56 -11.40 -27.82 -12.00
N CYS A 57 -10.78 -26.99 -11.15
CA CYS A 57 -9.42 -26.51 -11.36
C CYS A 57 -8.41 -27.43 -10.67
N GLN A 58 -7.25 -27.62 -11.29
CA GLN A 58 -6.19 -28.50 -10.81
C GLN A 58 -4.80 -27.91 -11.07
N GLU A 59 -3.84 -28.26 -10.22
CA GLU A 59 -2.43 -28.02 -10.47
C GLU A 59 -1.98 -28.82 -11.71
N PRO A 60 -1.28 -28.21 -12.69
CA PRO A 60 -0.96 -28.90 -13.95
C PRO A 60 -0.06 -30.12 -13.78
N ASP A 61 0.81 -30.13 -12.77
CA ASP A 61 1.84 -31.14 -12.58
C ASP A 61 1.45 -32.24 -11.58
N THR A 62 0.68 -31.91 -10.54
CA THR A 62 0.25 -32.88 -9.52
C THR A 62 -1.17 -33.38 -9.74
N GLY A 63 -2.00 -32.66 -10.51
CA GLY A 63 -3.43 -32.90 -10.63
C GLY A 63 -4.21 -32.55 -9.35
N ALA A 64 -3.58 -31.97 -8.33
CA ALA A 64 -4.24 -31.63 -7.08
C ALA A 64 -5.35 -30.59 -7.30
N ALA A 65 -6.52 -30.82 -6.71
CA ALA A 65 -7.65 -29.91 -6.83
C ALA A 65 -7.34 -28.52 -6.25
N ARG A 66 -7.78 -27.48 -6.95
CA ARG A 66 -7.66 -26.06 -6.57
C ARG A 66 -9.00 -25.35 -6.64
N GLY A 67 -9.09 -24.21 -5.95
CA GLY A 67 -10.21 -23.29 -6.09
C GLY A 67 -10.44 -22.80 -7.53
N LEU A 68 -11.65 -22.33 -7.84
CA LEU A 68 -12.01 -21.94 -9.21
C LEU A 68 -11.17 -20.78 -9.74
N TYR A 69 -10.69 -19.89 -8.86
CA TYR A 69 -9.77 -18.81 -9.19
C TYR A 69 -8.47 -19.27 -9.87
N TYR A 70 -8.08 -20.54 -9.69
CA TYR A 70 -6.82 -21.08 -10.18
C TYR A 70 -6.79 -21.16 -11.72
N CYS A 71 -7.96 -21.40 -12.33
CA CYS A 71 -8.09 -21.63 -13.77
C CYS A 71 -9.31 -20.98 -14.46
N SER A 72 -10.14 -20.24 -13.71
CA SER A 72 -11.32 -19.58 -14.26
C SER A 72 -11.73 -18.35 -13.46
N GLY A 73 -12.56 -17.51 -14.08
CA GLY A 73 -12.97 -16.22 -13.54
C GLY A 73 -11.81 -15.22 -13.44
N VAL A 74 -12.13 -14.02 -13.01
CA VAL A 74 -11.21 -12.88 -12.97
C VAL A 74 -11.12 -12.38 -11.53
N THR A 75 -9.94 -12.52 -10.93
CA THR A 75 -9.62 -11.96 -9.61
C THR A 75 -9.15 -10.51 -9.78
N LEU A 76 -9.85 -9.57 -9.17
CA LEU A 76 -9.59 -8.14 -9.33
C LEU A 76 -9.56 -7.42 -7.97
N ARG A 77 -8.63 -6.48 -7.82
CA ARG A 77 -8.59 -5.56 -6.68
C ARG A 77 -8.86 -4.16 -7.18
N MET A 78 -9.95 -3.60 -6.68
CA MET A 78 -10.34 -2.24 -6.97
C MET A 78 -9.78 -1.32 -5.88
N VAL A 79 -9.36 -0.13 -6.27
CA VAL A 79 -8.59 0.79 -5.42
C VAL A 79 -8.67 2.20 -6.01
N ASN A 80 -8.74 3.22 -5.13
CA ASN A 80 -8.67 4.64 -5.53
C ASN A 80 -7.26 5.02 -5.96
N ASP A 81 -7.12 6.08 -6.75
CA ASP A 81 -5.82 6.71 -6.97
C ASP A 81 -5.44 7.68 -5.84
N GLY A 82 -4.14 7.85 -5.65
CA GLY A 82 -3.58 8.68 -4.59
C GLY A 82 -2.05 8.63 -4.52
N PRO A 83 -1.46 9.20 -3.45
CA PRO A 83 -0.01 9.23 -3.22
C PRO A 83 0.51 7.88 -2.69
N PHE A 84 0.10 6.78 -3.31
CA PHE A 84 0.47 5.41 -3.01
C PHE A 84 0.40 4.57 -4.29
N ASN A 85 1.03 3.40 -4.32
CA ASN A 85 0.85 2.49 -5.44
C ASN A 85 -0.40 1.62 -5.26
N PRO A 86 -1.13 1.27 -6.33
CA PRO A 86 -2.36 0.49 -6.20
C PRO A 86 -2.13 -0.91 -5.60
N TRP A 87 -0.92 -1.46 -5.69
CA TRP A 87 -0.55 -2.74 -5.08
C TRP A 87 -0.15 -2.64 -3.60
N ASP A 88 0.09 -1.45 -3.07
CA ASP A 88 0.53 -1.24 -1.68
C ASP A 88 -0.55 -1.64 -0.66
N TYR A 89 -0.11 -1.84 0.59
CA TYR A 89 -0.97 -2.23 1.69
C TYR A 89 -1.44 -1.02 2.48
N SER A 90 -2.75 -0.91 2.67
CA SER A 90 -3.31 0.06 3.60
C SER A 90 -2.96 -0.31 5.05
N PRO A 91 -2.98 0.63 6.01
CA PRO A 91 -2.81 0.31 7.43
C PRO A 91 -3.79 -0.77 7.92
N TYR A 92 -4.96 -0.85 7.29
CA TYR A 92 -5.97 -1.85 7.59
C TYR A 92 -5.55 -3.24 7.08
N ALA A 93 -5.08 -3.33 5.83
CA ALA A 93 -4.56 -4.57 5.24
C ALA A 93 -3.35 -5.11 6.03
N ILE A 94 -2.45 -4.23 6.50
CA ILE A 94 -1.31 -4.62 7.37
C ILE A 94 -1.81 -5.27 8.66
N ARG A 95 -2.81 -4.69 9.33
CA ARG A 95 -3.37 -5.26 10.57
C ARG A 95 -4.07 -6.61 10.37
N ILE A 96 -4.68 -6.82 9.20
CA ILE A 96 -5.32 -8.10 8.85
C ILE A 96 -4.26 -9.12 8.41
N GLY A 97 -3.15 -8.66 7.82
CA GLY A 97 -2.17 -9.51 7.13
C GLY A 97 -2.63 -9.94 5.73
N ALA A 98 -3.64 -9.27 5.15
CA ALA A 98 -4.23 -9.63 3.86
C ALA A 98 -4.87 -8.45 3.14
N THR A 99 -5.09 -8.64 1.84
CA THR A 99 -5.83 -7.71 0.98
C THR A 99 -7.08 -8.39 0.43
N SER A 100 -8.10 -7.56 0.18
CA SER A 100 -9.40 -7.96 -0.35
C SER A 100 -9.45 -7.76 -1.86
N TYR A 101 -10.11 -8.70 -2.53
CA TYR A 101 -10.35 -8.77 -3.97
C TYR A 101 -11.83 -9.09 -4.21
N SER A 102 -12.29 -8.88 -5.42
CA SER A 102 -13.48 -9.56 -5.93
C SER A 102 -13.06 -10.63 -6.93
N TRP A 103 -13.88 -11.67 -7.07
CA TRP A 103 -13.76 -12.64 -8.15
C TRP A 103 -15.01 -12.63 -9.00
N ILE A 104 -14.89 -12.41 -10.30
CA ILE A 104 -16.04 -12.32 -11.20
C ILE A 104 -15.97 -13.36 -12.31
N ARG A 105 -17.14 -13.86 -12.70
CA ARG A 105 -17.31 -14.83 -13.79
C ARG A 105 -18.70 -14.61 -14.41
N LYS A 106 -18.93 -15.11 -15.63
CA LYS A 106 -20.18 -14.83 -16.36
C LYS A 106 -21.46 -15.33 -15.67
N ASP A 107 -21.32 -16.30 -14.76
CA ASP A 107 -22.39 -16.88 -13.95
C ASP A 107 -22.55 -16.18 -12.58
N LEU A 108 -21.86 -15.06 -12.36
CA LEU A 108 -22.06 -14.19 -11.20
C LEU A 108 -22.70 -12.86 -11.64
N SER A 109 -23.81 -12.52 -10.99
CA SER A 109 -24.61 -11.30 -11.17
C SER A 109 -23.94 -10.04 -10.59
N THR A 110 -22.62 -9.90 -10.76
CA THR A 110 -21.87 -8.70 -10.39
C THR A 110 -22.16 -7.57 -11.37
N ARG A 111 -22.62 -6.42 -10.88
CA ARG A 111 -22.95 -5.25 -11.70
C ARG A 111 -22.18 -3.99 -11.33
N ILE A 112 -21.58 -3.99 -10.14
CA ILE A 112 -20.79 -2.88 -9.61
C ILE A 112 -19.55 -3.42 -8.91
N LEU A 113 -18.60 -2.54 -8.66
CA LEU A 113 -17.42 -2.81 -7.86
C LEU A 113 -17.17 -1.63 -6.90
N ILE A 114 -16.34 -1.86 -5.88
CA ILE A 114 -16.19 -0.93 -4.74
C ILE A 114 -15.46 0.38 -5.10
N HIS A 115 -14.67 0.39 -6.17
CA HIS A 115 -14.00 1.57 -6.73
C HIS A 115 -14.11 1.54 -8.27
N PRO A 116 -13.93 2.68 -8.99
CA PRO A 116 -14.09 2.74 -10.43
C PRO A 116 -12.87 2.21 -11.20
N ALA A 117 -11.73 1.98 -10.54
CA ALA A 117 -10.52 1.42 -11.15
C ALA A 117 -9.81 0.42 -10.25
N GLY A 118 -8.92 -0.36 -10.84
CA GLY A 118 -8.18 -1.41 -10.14
C GLY A 118 -7.26 -2.19 -11.05
N PHE A 119 -6.87 -3.37 -10.61
CA PHE A 119 -6.04 -4.29 -11.37
C PHE A 119 -6.52 -5.74 -11.27
N ILE A 120 -6.18 -6.52 -12.28
CA ILE A 120 -6.44 -7.96 -12.36
C ILE A 120 -5.17 -8.72 -11.96
N LEU A 121 -5.33 -9.74 -11.13
CA LEU A 121 -4.31 -10.76 -10.92
C LEU A 121 -4.45 -11.85 -11.99
N ARG A 122 -3.32 -12.23 -12.59
CA ARG A 122 -3.26 -13.34 -13.53
C ARG A 122 -3.65 -14.63 -12.83
N THR A 123 -4.41 -15.49 -13.50
CA THR A 123 -4.70 -16.81 -12.94
C THR A 123 -3.40 -17.64 -12.86
N PRO A 124 -3.24 -18.50 -11.85
CA PRO A 124 -2.08 -19.38 -11.76
C PRO A 124 -1.83 -20.24 -13.01
N THR A 125 -2.88 -20.79 -13.62
CA THR A 125 -2.72 -21.59 -14.86
C THR A 125 -2.26 -20.76 -16.05
N ASP A 126 -2.75 -19.53 -16.20
CA ASP A 126 -2.26 -18.60 -17.22
C ASP A 126 -0.81 -18.19 -16.97
N ALA A 127 -0.46 -17.93 -15.71
CA ALA A 127 0.92 -17.61 -15.35
C ALA A 127 1.87 -18.75 -15.72
N ALA A 128 1.48 -19.99 -15.43
CA ALA A 128 2.25 -21.18 -15.83
C ALA A 128 2.35 -21.29 -17.37
N ALA A 129 1.24 -21.13 -18.10
CA ALA A 129 1.22 -21.21 -19.56
C ALA A 129 2.09 -20.13 -20.25
N LEU A 130 2.22 -18.97 -19.62
CA LEU A 130 3.03 -17.86 -20.10
C LEU A 130 4.49 -17.88 -19.58
N ASN A 131 4.87 -18.89 -18.79
CA ASN A 131 6.16 -18.96 -18.08
C ASN A 131 6.45 -17.72 -17.21
N LEU A 132 5.41 -17.25 -16.51
CA LEU A 132 5.46 -16.09 -15.61
C LEU A 132 5.40 -16.52 -14.15
N PRO A 133 5.80 -15.66 -13.20
CA PRO A 133 5.67 -15.95 -11.77
C PRO A 133 4.25 -16.37 -11.41
N VAL A 134 4.12 -17.59 -10.88
CA VAL A 134 2.84 -18.18 -10.50
C VAL A 134 2.51 -17.77 -9.06
N LYS A 135 1.31 -17.20 -8.83
CA LYS A 135 0.81 -16.94 -7.49
C LYS A 135 0.23 -18.24 -6.92
N GLU A 136 1.11 -19.09 -6.39
CA GLU A 136 0.69 -20.42 -5.91
C GLU A 136 -0.04 -20.41 -4.57
N GLN A 137 0.21 -19.39 -3.73
CA GLN A 137 -0.20 -19.38 -2.34
C GLN A 137 -0.76 -18.02 -1.92
N GLY A 138 -1.47 -18.02 -0.79
CA GLY A 138 -1.98 -16.83 -0.11
C GLY A 138 -3.49 -16.74 -0.14
N PHE A 139 -4.18 -17.46 -1.02
CA PHE A 139 -5.62 -17.38 -1.13
C PHE A 139 -6.27 -18.07 0.07
N THR A 140 -7.06 -17.36 0.85
CA THR A 140 -7.55 -17.88 2.13
C THR A 140 -8.99 -18.33 2.03
N CYS A 141 -9.90 -17.39 1.75
CA CYS A 141 -11.34 -17.63 1.69
C CYS A 141 -12.04 -16.72 0.70
N ILE A 142 -13.27 -17.09 0.33
CA ILE A 142 -14.21 -16.23 -0.41
C ILE A 142 -15.54 -16.13 0.33
N TYR A 143 -16.10 -14.93 0.42
CA TYR A 143 -17.45 -14.70 0.91
C TYR A 143 -18.42 -14.61 -0.26
N ALA A 144 -19.66 -15.07 -0.07
CA ALA A 144 -20.70 -14.91 -1.09
C ALA A 144 -21.01 -13.43 -1.31
N PHE A 145 -20.98 -12.62 -0.25
CA PHE A 145 -21.17 -11.17 -0.32
C PHE A 145 -20.03 -10.44 0.38
N ASP A 146 -20.00 -9.11 0.32
CA ASP A 146 -19.05 -8.28 1.07
C ASP A 146 -18.95 -8.77 2.51
N GLY A 147 -17.77 -9.22 2.91
CA GLY A 147 -17.50 -9.82 4.21
C GLY A 147 -17.21 -8.78 5.29
N GLY A 148 -17.21 -7.49 4.94
CA GLY A 148 -16.85 -6.39 5.82
C GLY A 148 -15.50 -6.62 6.48
N THR A 149 -14.55 -7.22 5.75
CA THR A 149 -13.36 -7.82 6.35
C THR A 149 -12.54 -6.82 7.16
N GLY A 150 -11.97 -7.30 8.26
CA GLY A 150 -11.25 -6.48 9.24
C GLY A 150 -10.49 -7.31 10.28
N PRO A 151 -9.65 -6.69 11.14
CA PRO A 151 -8.82 -7.39 12.14
C PRO A 151 -9.60 -8.20 13.18
N GLU A 152 -10.89 -7.94 13.33
CA GLU A 152 -11.83 -8.75 14.13
C GLU A 152 -12.15 -10.10 13.47
N ARG A 153 -11.99 -10.21 12.16
CA ARG A 153 -12.02 -11.49 11.45
C ARG A 153 -10.58 -12.02 11.42
N LYS A 154 -10.25 -12.85 12.40
CA LYS A 154 -8.94 -13.53 12.47
C LYS A 154 -8.69 -14.41 11.25
N TRP A 155 -7.50 -15.00 11.17
CA TRP A 155 -7.07 -15.78 10.01
C TRP A 155 -7.22 -14.97 8.70
N TYR A 156 -6.57 -13.81 8.65
CA TYR A 156 -6.45 -13.00 7.43
C TYR A 156 -7.80 -12.55 6.84
N GLY A 157 -8.76 -12.20 7.70
CA GLY A 157 -10.10 -11.75 7.30
C GLY A 157 -11.12 -12.88 7.12
N CYS A 158 -10.74 -14.14 7.33
CA CYS A 158 -11.60 -15.29 7.02
C CYS A 158 -12.30 -15.91 8.22
N GLY A 159 -11.96 -15.50 9.43
CA GLY A 159 -12.60 -15.93 10.67
C GLY A 159 -14.01 -15.37 10.87
N PHE A 160 -14.64 -15.82 11.95
CA PHE A 160 -15.91 -15.26 12.40
C PHE A 160 -15.73 -13.79 12.80
N PHE A 161 -16.81 -13.03 12.76
CA PHE A 161 -16.81 -11.63 13.20
C PHE A 161 -16.88 -11.56 14.74
N ASP A 162 -15.86 -12.07 15.43
CA ASP A 162 -15.86 -12.19 16.89
C ASP A 162 -14.47 -12.06 17.54
N SER A 163 -13.45 -11.70 16.74
CA SER A 163 -12.06 -11.54 17.17
C SER A 163 -11.37 -12.79 17.71
N ARG A 164 -11.97 -13.99 17.56
CA ARG A 164 -11.38 -15.25 18.01
C ARG A 164 -10.64 -15.95 16.88
N GLU A 165 -9.53 -16.59 17.23
CA GLU A 165 -8.78 -17.42 16.28
C GLU A 165 -9.64 -18.63 15.89
N PRO A 166 -9.87 -18.88 14.59
CA PRO A 166 -10.70 -20.00 14.19
C PRO A 166 -10.05 -21.35 14.55
N PRO A 167 -10.85 -22.34 14.98
CA PRO A 167 -10.32 -23.66 15.37
C PRO A 167 -9.74 -24.43 14.18
N ARG A 168 -10.22 -24.17 12.95
CA ARG A 168 -9.78 -24.81 11.69
C ARG A 168 -9.96 -26.33 11.63
N ALA A 169 -10.57 -26.94 12.66
CA ALA A 169 -10.74 -28.38 12.79
C ALA A 169 -11.74 -28.96 11.77
N ALA A 170 -12.69 -28.16 11.29
CA ALA A 170 -13.66 -28.61 10.29
C ALA A 170 -13.13 -28.53 8.84
N GLN A 171 -11.91 -28.02 8.64
CA GLN A 171 -11.30 -28.02 7.31
C GLN A 171 -10.86 -29.45 6.96
N GLY A 172 -11.35 -29.96 5.84
CA GLY A 172 -10.85 -31.22 5.30
C GLY A 172 -9.39 -31.09 4.87
N THR A 173 -8.66 -32.20 4.90
CA THR A 173 -7.30 -32.27 4.35
C THR A 173 -7.33 -31.99 2.86
N MET A 174 -6.50 -31.05 2.41
CA MET A 174 -6.28 -30.75 1.00
C MET A 174 -4.81 -30.93 0.68
N ASN A 175 -4.51 -31.54 -0.46
CA ASN A 175 -3.15 -31.88 -0.87
C ASN A 175 -2.70 -31.00 -2.03
N ASN A 176 -2.83 -29.68 -1.86
CA ASN A 176 -2.41 -28.70 -2.86
C ASN A 176 -1.48 -27.65 -2.24
N ARG A 177 -0.80 -26.86 -3.08
CA ARG A 177 0.24 -25.91 -2.66
C ARG A 177 -0.23 -24.82 -1.71
N ASN A 178 -1.54 -24.56 -1.62
CA ASN A 178 -2.11 -23.49 -0.79
C ASN A 178 -2.91 -24.00 0.42
N ALA A 179 -2.94 -25.33 0.64
CA ALA A 179 -3.77 -25.97 1.65
C ALA A 179 -3.52 -25.44 3.08
N ALA A 180 -2.29 -25.03 3.40
CA ALA A 180 -1.93 -24.54 4.74
C ALA A 180 -2.58 -23.19 5.10
N LEU A 181 -3.02 -22.40 4.11
CA LEU A 181 -3.61 -21.07 4.30
C LEU A 181 -5.12 -21.06 4.05
N ALA A 182 -5.58 -21.93 3.16
CA ALA A 182 -6.96 -22.01 2.73
C ALA A 182 -7.89 -22.42 3.87
N TYR A 183 -8.91 -21.61 4.14
CA TYR A 183 -9.80 -21.76 5.28
C TYR A 183 -11.16 -21.13 4.99
N GLY A 184 -12.24 -21.67 5.54
CA GLY A 184 -13.56 -21.02 5.51
C GLY A 184 -14.39 -21.37 6.74
N THR A 185 -15.03 -20.37 7.34
CA THR A 185 -15.90 -20.56 8.53
C THR A 185 -17.19 -21.32 8.24
N CYS A 186 -17.60 -21.49 6.98
CA CYS A 186 -18.83 -22.20 6.66
C CYS A 186 -18.77 -23.66 7.12
N ALA A 187 -17.63 -24.33 6.95
CA ALA A 187 -17.44 -25.70 7.44
C ALA A 187 -17.59 -25.78 8.98
N GLU A 188 -16.99 -24.84 9.71
CA GLU A 188 -17.13 -24.76 11.18
C GLU A 188 -18.57 -24.47 11.61
N ALA A 189 -19.31 -23.74 10.79
CA ALA A 189 -20.72 -23.45 11.00
C ALA A 189 -21.65 -24.62 10.60
N GLY A 190 -21.12 -25.75 10.12
CA GLY A 190 -21.93 -26.86 9.60
C GLY A 190 -22.67 -26.51 8.31
N VAL A 191 -22.11 -25.59 7.52
CA VAL A 191 -22.66 -25.11 6.24
C VAL A 191 -21.75 -25.56 5.11
N SER A 192 -22.28 -26.39 4.21
CA SER A 192 -21.59 -26.90 3.02
C SER A 192 -22.38 -26.69 1.72
N THR A 193 -23.64 -26.25 1.80
CA THR A 193 -24.49 -25.98 0.64
C THR A 193 -25.15 -24.60 0.69
N ALA A 194 -25.64 -24.12 -0.45
CA ALA A 194 -26.33 -22.83 -0.53
C ALA A 194 -27.67 -22.82 0.24
N GLU A 195 -28.36 -23.96 0.29
CA GLU A 195 -29.61 -24.13 1.02
C GLU A 195 -29.38 -24.00 2.54
N GLN A 196 -28.34 -24.67 3.05
CA GLN A 196 -27.93 -24.55 4.45
C GLN A 196 -27.51 -23.11 4.79
N TRP A 197 -26.78 -22.45 3.89
CA TRP A 197 -26.39 -21.06 4.08
C TRP A 197 -27.63 -20.16 4.19
N THR A 198 -28.59 -20.30 3.27
CA THR A 198 -29.82 -19.48 3.23
C THR A 198 -30.70 -19.71 4.47
N GLN A 199 -30.77 -20.96 4.96
CA GLN A 199 -31.49 -21.27 6.20
C GLN A 199 -30.84 -20.63 7.43
N LYS A 200 -29.50 -20.57 7.47
CA LYS A 200 -28.74 -20.09 8.64
C LYS A 200 -28.61 -18.57 8.68
N TYR A 201 -28.39 -17.95 7.52
CA TYR A 201 -28.14 -16.53 7.39
C TYR A 201 -29.35 -15.88 6.74
N THR A 202 -30.29 -15.40 7.56
CA THR A 202 -31.57 -14.83 7.09
C THR A 202 -31.60 -13.30 7.05
N GLY A 203 -30.61 -12.63 7.67
CA GLY A 203 -30.35 -11.19 7.59
C GLY A 203 -31.41 -10.27 8.23
N LEU A 204 -32.62 -10.78 8.50
CA LEU A 204 -33.77 -10.02 8.99
C LEU A 204 -33.72 -9.71 10.49
N MET A 205 -32.88 -10.40 11.27
CA MET A 205 -32.93 -10.38 12.74
C MET A 205 -31.55 -10.27 13.44
N LYS A 206 -30.42 -10.27 12.70
CA LYS A 206 -29.07 -10.44 13.29
C LYS A 206 -28.01 -9.41 12.82
N GLY A 207 -28.43 -8.29 12.24
CA GLY A 207 -27.52 -7.25 11.73
C GLY A 207 -27.10 -7.47 10.26
N PRO A 208 -26.23 -6.59 9.72
CA PRO A 208 -25.88 -6.58 8.31
C PRO A 208 -25.11 -7.86 7.90
N ILE A 209 -25.31 -8.32 6.67
CA ILE A 209 -24.75 -9.60 6.19
C ILE A 209 -23.23 -9.64 6.24
N GLN A 210 -22.59 -8.47 6.11
CA GLN A 210 -21.16 -8.25 6.29
C GLN A 210 -20.63 -8.82 7.61
N TYR A 211 -21.44 -8.93 8.66
CA TYR A 211 -21.00 -9.46 9.96
C TYR A 211 -21.54 -10.87 10.23
N GLY A 212 -22.70 -11.20 9.67
CA GLY A 212 -23.40 -12.44 9.93
C GLY A 212 -22.92 -13.65 9.10
N GLN A 213 -22.49 -13.46 7.86
CA GLN A 213 -22.17 -14.59 6.96
C GLN A 213 -20.88 -15.34 7.35
N CYS A 214 -20.82 -16.60 6.94
CA CYS A 214 -19.59 -17.37 6.90
C CYS A 214 -18.82 -17.18 5.58
N SER A 215 -17.55 -17.52 5.62
CA SER A 215 -16.60 -17.60 4.51
C SER A 215 -16.44 -19.03 4.01
N TRP A 216 -16.27 -19.17 2.69
CA TRP A 216 -16.02 -20.42 1.99
C TRP A 216 -14.52 -20.67 1.82
N ASN A 217 -14.07 -21.93 1.88
CA ASN A 217 -12.65 -22.24 1.73
C ASN A 217 -12.19 -22.01 0.29
N ALA A 218 -11.13 -21.21 0.09
CA ALA A 218 -10.65 -20.85 -1.25
C ALA A 218 -10.18 -22.04 -2.09
N GLU A 219 -9.79 -23.17 -1.50
CA GLU A 219 -9.22 -24.32 -2.21
C GLU A 219 -10.21 -25.47 -2.46
N LYS A 220 -11.43 -25.39 -1.91
CA LYS A 220 -12.41 -26.47 -1.99
C LYS A 220 -13.44 -26.20 -3.12
N PRO A 221 -13.40 -26.91 -4.26
CA PRO A 221 -14.25 -26.58 -5.42
C PRO A 221 -15.75 -26.57 -5.12
N ASN A 222 -16.24 -27.49 -4.29
CA ASN A 222 -17.65 -27.53 -3.90
C ASN A 222 -18.10 -26.28 -3.12
N ASP A 223 -17.20 -25.67 -2.35
CA ASP A 223 -17.50 -24.45 -1.61
C ASP A 223 -17.67 -23.25 -2.56
N TRP A 224 -16.95 -23.22 -3.69
CA TRP A 224 -17.17 -22.22 -4.74
C TRP A 224 -18.53 -22.39 -5.42
N ASN A 225 -18.92 -23.63 -5.71
CA ASN A 225 -20.24 -23.90 -6.28
C ASN A 225 -21.38 -23.48 -5.33
N ALA A 226 -21.22 -23.72 -4.03
CA ALA A 226 -22.14 -23.22 -3.02
C ALA A 226 -22.14 -21.69 -2.95
N MET A 227 -20.95 -21.06 -2.93
CA MET A 227 -20.79 -19.60 -2.94
C MET A 227 -21.49 -18.94 -4.13
N ILE A 228 -21.30 -19.47 -5.34
CA ILE A 228 -21.96 -18.96 -6.56
C ILE A 228 -23.47 -19.09 -6.43
N ARG A 229 -23.98 -20.25 -6.00
CA ARG A 229 -25.43 -20.45 -5.81
C ARG A 229 -26.02 -19.52 -4.75
N VAL A 230 -25.29 -19.24 -3.67
CA VAL A 230 -25.70 -18.23 -2.69
C VAL A 230 -25.72 -16.85 -3.32
N HIS A 231 -24.68 -16.46 -4.07
CA HIS A 231 -24.62 -15.15 -4.71
C HIS A 231 -25.74 -14.96 -5.74
N GLU A 232 -26.01 -16.01 -6.52
CA GLU A 232 -27.06 -16.08 -7.54
C GLU A 232 -28.45 -16.45 -6.98
N SER A 233 -28.63 -16.54 -5.66
CA SER A 233 -30.00 -16.71 -5.11
C SER A 233 -30.84 -15.42 -5.25
N ARG A 234 -30.19 -14.29 -5.57
CA ARG A 234 -30.73 -12.93 -5.70
C ARG A 234 -31.62 -12.57 -6.89
N PRO A 235 -31.50 -13.17 -8.09
CA PRO A 235 -32.26 -12.76 -9.28
C PRO A 235 -33.78 -12.83 -9.10
N ASN A 236 -34.26 -13.62 -8.12
CA ASN A 236 -35.67 -13.89 -7.88
C ASN A 236 -36.17 -13.41 -6.51
N THR A 237 -35.37 -12.65 -5.73
CA THR A 237 -35.75 -12.30 -4.36
C THR A 237 -36.43 -10.93 -4.25
N THR A 238 -37.42 -10.85 -3.36
CA THR A 238 -38.23 -9.63 -3.14
C THR A 238 -37.44 -8.59 -2.32
N ASN A 239 -37.86 -7.32 -2.32
CA ASN A 239 -37.29 -6.26 -1.47
C ASN A 239 -37.32 -6.53 0.05
N LYS A 240 -37.93 -7.64 0.49
CA LYS A 240 -37.92 -8.14 1.87
C LYS A 240 -36.75 -9.08 2.17
N ASP A 241 -36.01 -9.52 1.16
CA ASP A 241 -34.78 -10.28 1.36
C ASP A 241 -33.61 -9.31 1.61
N PRO A 242 -32.99 -9.31 2.80
CA PRO A 242 -31.86 -8.44 3.14
C PRO A 242 -30.62 -8.71 2.28
N PHE A 243 -30.63 -9.79 1.49
CA PHE A 243 -29.58 -10.14 0.54
C PHE A 243 -29.89 -9.71 -0.89
N ALA A 244 -31.09 -9.21 -1.19
CA ALA A 244 -31.52 -8.78 -2.52
C ALA A 244 -30.96 -7.42 -2.97
N PHE A 245 -29.88 -6.92 -2.34
CA PHE A 245 -29.26 -5.67 -2.76
C PHE A 245 -28.38 -5.93 -3.99
N SER A 246 -28.81 -5.42 -5.15
CA SER A 246 -28.11 -5.55 -6.44
C SER A 246 -26.71 -4.94 -6.48
N ALA A 247 -26.31 -4.25 -5.41
CA ALA A 247 -25.02 -3.60 -5.25
C ALA A 247 -24.13 -4.27 -4.18
N GLN A 248 -24.38 -5.54 -3.84
CA GLN A 248 -23.44 -6.32 -3.04
C GLN A 248 -22.50 -7.13 -3.95
N VAL A 249 -21.20 -6.92 -3.80
CA VAL A 249 -20.12 -7.72 -4.43
C VAL A 249 -19.74 -8.92 -3.56
N ASN A 250 -19.02 -9.90 -4.09
CA ASN A 250 -18.30 -10.87 -3.25
C ASN A 250 -16.97 -10.28 -2.76
N GLU A 251 -16.38 -10.95 -1.76
CA GLU A 251 -15.08 -10.59 -1.20
C GLU A 251 -14.18 -11.82 -1.10
N PHE A 252 -13.05 -11.77 -1.79
CA PHE A 252 -12.04 -12.83 -1.89
C PHE A 252 -10.74 -12.38 -1.23
N MET A 253 -10.24 -13.17 -0.29
CA MET A 253 -9.12 -12.77 0.57
C MET A 253 -7.80 -13.41 0.14
N LEU A 254 -6.75 -12.59 0.16
CA LEU A 254 -5.38 -12.99 -0.14
C LEU A 254 -4.44 -12.54 0.99
N LYS A 255 -3.86 -13.50 1.73
CA LYS A 255 -2.73 -13.28 2.64
C LYS A 255 -1.49 -12.89 1.83
N ASN A 256 -1.23 -11.60 1.77
CA ASN A 256 -0.04 -11.03 1.14
C ASN A 256 0.55 -9.85 1.91
N ALA A 257 -0.20 -9.19 2.79
CA ALA A 257 0.27 -8.00 3.47
C ALA A 257 1.42 -8.31 4.43
N THR A 258 2.46 -7.48 4.36
CA THR A 258 3.64 -7.54 5.24
C THR A 258 3.48 -6.52 6.37
N ALA A 259 4.49 -6.40 7.23
CA ALA A 259 4.53 -5.39 8.28
C ALA A 259 4.76 -3.96 7.74
N THR A 260 5.14 -3.83 6.46
CA THR A 260 5.32 -2.55 5.76
C THR A 260 4.13 -2.29 4.84
N ASN A 261 3.99 -1.07 4.35
CA ASN A 261 3.00 -0.75 3.31
C ASN A 261 3.45 -1.20 1.91
N ASP A 262 4.66 -1.72 1.76
CA ASP A 262 5.24 -2.08 0.47
C ASP A 262 4.56 -3.32 -0.13
N GLY A 263 3.82 -3.11 -1.21
CA GLY A 263 3.16 -4.17 -1.97
C GLY A 263 3.90 -4.63 -3.23
N SER A 264 5.15 -4.19 -3.43
CA SER A 264 5.95 -4.40 -4.65
C SER A 264 6.01 -5.86 -5.11
N GLU A 265 6.03 -6.80 -4.16
CA GLU A 265 5.98 -8.24 -4.44
C GLU A 265 4.77 -8.69 -5.26
N ASN A 266 3.68 -7.92 -5.28
CA ASN A 266 2.50 -8.26 -6.07
C ASN A 266 2.60 -7.85 -7.55
N MET A 267 3.51 -6.95 -7.92
CA MET A 267 3.59 -6.37 -9.27
C MET A 267 3.72 -7.43 -10.37
N LYS A 268 4.56 -8.45 -10.14
CA LYS A 268 4.79 -9.58 -11.07
C LYS A 268 3.55 -10.42 -11.38
N TYR A 269 2.50 -10.32 -10.56
CA TYR A 269 1.25 -11.06 -10.74
C TYR A 269 0.15 -10.23 -11.41
N ILE A 270 0.37 -8.93 -11.61
CA ILE A 270 -0.61 -8.05 -12.26
C ILE A 270 -0.66 -8.39 -13.75
N ASP A 271 -1.87 -8.58 -14.28
CA ASP A 271 -2.09 -8.93 -15.69
C ASP A 271 -2.61 -7.76 -16.53
N ALA A 272 -3.44 -6.91 -15.92
CA ALA A 272 -3.98 -5.71 -16.54
C ALA A 272 -4.45 -4.72 -15.47
N PHE A 273 -4.46 -3.44 -15.81
CA PHE A 273 -5.29 -2.46 -15.10
C PHE A 273 -6.69 -2.44 -15.70
N ILE A 274 -7.68 -2.10 -14.89
CA ILE A 274 -9.07 -2.02 -15.33
C ILE A 274 -9.75 -0.76 -14.80
N TYR A 275 -10.78 -0.33 -15.52
CA TYR A 275 -11.73 0.64 -15.00
C TYR A 275 -13.15 0.34 -15.47
N ASN A 276 -14.13 0.65 -14.61
CA ASN A 276 -15.55 0.55 -14.96
C ASN A 276 -15.95 1.75 -15.82
N VAL A 277 -16.36 1.50 -17.06
CA VAL A 277 -16.68 2.58 -18.01
C VAL A 277 -17.97 3.34 -17.66
N ASN A 278 -18.84 2.72 -16.87
CA ASN A 278 -20.17 3.23 -16.53
C ASN A 278 -20.31 3.66 -15.07
N SER A 279 -19.20 3.79 -14.35
CA SER A 279 -19.24 4.19 -12.94
C SER A 279 -18.06 5.08 -12.57
N THR A 280 -18.36 6.16 -11.86
CA THR A 280 -17.38 6.96 -11.11
C THR A 280 -17.53 6.74 -9.61
N GLN A 281 -18.34 5.77 -9.19
CA GLN A 281 -18.73 5.59 -7.80
C GLN A 281 -17.57 5.03 -6.98
N ASN A 282 -17.26 5.74 -5.91
CA ASN A 282 -16.38 5.28 -4.85
C ASN A 282 -17.22 4.97 -3.62
N PHE A 283 -17.19 3.72 -3.19
CA PHE A 283 -17.84 3.30 -1.95
C PHE A 283 -16.92 3.57 -0.76
N ALA A 284 -17.54 3.85 0.39
CA ALA A 284 -16.79 4.01 1.63
C ALA A 284 -16.28 2.63 2.06
N THR A 285 -15.00 2.55 2.39
CA THR A 285 -14.36 1.33 2.87
C THR A 285 -13.83 1.52 4.29
N ARG A 286 -13.59 0.40 4.97
CA ARG A 286 -13.10 0.43 6.35
C ARG A 286 -11.67 0.95 6.39
N GLY A 287 -11.45 2.01 7.16
CA GLY A 287 -10.15 2.67 7.30
C GLY A 287 -10.00 3.95 6.48
N ASP A 288 -11.00 4.32 5.68
CA ASP A 288 -11.03 5.62 5.01
C ASP A 288 -10.97 6.75 6.03
N GLN A 289 -10.07 7.71 5.79
CA GLN A 289 -9.87 8.89 6.66
C GLN A 289 -10.74 10.08 6.24
N ALA A 290 -11.40 9.99 5.08
CA ALA A 290 -12.27 11.02 4.53
C ALA A 290 -13.41 10.37 3.73
N PRO A 291 -14.57 11.05 3.59
CA PRO A 291 -15.65 10.54 2.75
C PRO A 291 -15.19 10.31 1.31
N PRO A 292 -15.57 9.19 0.69
CA PRO A 292 -15.23 8.91 -0.71
C PRO A 292 -15.86 9.96 -1.63
N LYS A 293 -15.13 10.31 -2.69
CA LYS A 293 -15.61 11.21 -3.74
C LYS A 293 -15.65 10.48 -5.07
N PRO A 294 -16.56 10.83 -5.99
CA PRO A 294 -16.54 10.27 -7.32
C PRO A 294 -15.18 10.46 -8.00
N GLU A 295 -14.73 9.44 -8.72
CA GLU A 295 -13.42 9.41 -9.36
C GLU A 295 -13.53 8.92 -10.80
N ASN A 296 -12.75 9.51 -11.69
CA ASN A 296 -12.67 9.08 -13.08
C ASN A 296 -11.75 7.85 -13.17
N GLY A 297 -12.35 6.65 -13.27
CA GLY A 297 -11.61 5.40 -13.29
C GLY A 297 -10.58 5.28 -14.42
N LEU A 298 -10.80 5.90 -15.59
CA LEU A 298 -9.79 5.89 -16.66
C LEU A 298 -8.53 6.66 -16.25
N ASN A 299 -8.69 7.81 -15.61
CA ASN A 299 -7.54 8.58 -15.12
C ASN A 299 -6.76 7.79 -14.06
N SER A 300 -7.47 7.13 -13.14
CA SER A 300 -6.87 6.27 -12.12
C SER A 300 -6.09 5.11 -12.77
N ALA A 301 -6.71 4.38 -13.71
CA ALA A 301 -6.07 3.28 -14.42
C ALA A 301 -4.83 3.72 -15.22
N ARG A 302 -4.86 4.90 -15.84
CA ARG A 302 -3.70 5.52 -16.50
C ARG A 302 -2.57 5.83 -15.54
N ASN A 303 -2.89 6.37 -14.36
CA ASN A 303 -1.89 6.64 -13.33
C ASN A 303 -1.31 5.33 -12.77
N PHE A 304 -2.13 4.31 -12.57
CA PHE A 304 -1.68 2.97 -12.17
C PHE A 304 -0.73 2.37 -13.20
N GLN A 305 -1.07 2.47 -14.50
CA GLN A 305 -0.23 1.99 -15.59
C GLN A 305 1.14 2.69 -15.63
N LYS A 306 1.18 4.02 -15.48
CA LYS A 306 2.43 4.78 -15.38
C LYS A 306 3.26 4.36 -14.16
N LYS A 307 2.62 4.20 -12.99
CA LYS A 307 3.29 3.75 -11.76
C LYS A 307 3.95 2.39 -11.95
N LEU A 308 3.24 1.45 -12.59
CA LEU A 308 3.75 0.09 -12.80
C LEU A 308 4.88 0.05 -13.85
N GLN A 309 4.75 0.84 -14.92
CA GLN A 309 5.81 1.00 -15.92
C GLN A 309 7.11 1.54 -15.31
N ALA A 310 7.01 2.49 -14.39
CA ALA A 310 8.17 3.01 -13.66
C ALA A 310 8.89 1.95 -12.81
N GLN A 311 8.23 0.82 -12.53
CA GLN A 311 8.81 -0.33 -11.83
C GLN A 311 9.29 -1.44 -12.79
N GLY A 312 9.28 -1.19 -14.11
CA GLY A 312 9.74 -2.14 -15.13
C GLY A 312 8.68 -3.11 -15.62
N TYR A 313 7.40 -2.90 -15.30
CA TYR A 313 6.29 -3.76 -15.71
C TYR A 313 5.31 -3.02 -16.63
N SER A 314 5.02 -3.60 -17.80
CA SER A 314 4.09 -3.03 -18.77
C SER A 314 2.90 -3.96 -18.97
N VAL A 315 1.71 -3.49 -18.58
CA VAL A 315 0.44 -4.23 -18.73
C VAL A 315 -0.62 -3.31 -19.35
N PRO A 316 -1.60 -3.85 -20.09
CA PRO A 316 -2.65 -3.04 -20.68
C PRO A 316 -3.66 -2.52 -19.65
N ILE A 317 -4.31 -1.41 -19.99
CA ILE A 317 -5.58 -0.99 -19.41
C ILE A 317 -6.71 -1.61 -20.23
N LEU A 318 -7.64 -2.29 -19.57
CA LEU A 318 -8.86 -2.82 -20.17
C LEU A 318 -10.09 -2.09 -19.61
N ARG A 319 -11.06 -1.84 -20.48
CA ARG A 319 -12.40 -1.41 -20.09
C ARG A 319 -13.13 -2.58 -19.46
N LEU A 320 -13.83 -2.35 -18.35
CA LEU A 320 -14.82 -3.24 -17.78
C LEU A 320 -16.21 -2.62 -17.96
N ASP A 321 -17.12 -3.32 -18.62
CA ASP A 321 -18.48 -2.83 -18.87
C ASP A 321 -19.52 -3.88 -18.52
N PHE A 322 -20.19 -3.73 -17.38
CA PHE A 322 -21.25 -4.64 -16.92
C PHE A 322 -22.55 -4.59 -17.75
N THR A 323 -22.71 -3.60 -18.64
CA THR A 323 -23.89 -3.47 -19.51
C THR A 323 -23.76 -4.24 -20.82
N LYS A 324 -22.55 -4.69 -21.17
CA LYS A 324 -22.29 -5.49 -22.37
C LYS A 324 -22.58 -6.98 -22.16
N PRO A 325 -22.73 -7.76 -23.24
CA PRO A 325 -22.70 -9.22 -23.17
C PRO A 325 -21.41 -9.73 -22.53
N ALA A 326 -21.43 -10.95 -21.99
CA ALA A 326 -20.32 -11.53 -21.25
C ALA A 326 -19.04 -11.66 -22.10
N GLU A 327 -19.18 -11.90 -23.40
CA GLU A 327 -18.09 -11.99 -24.38
C GLU A 327 -17.39 -10.66 -24.64
N GLN A 328 -18.06 -9.55 -24.30
CA GLN A 328 -17.58 -8.17 -24.44
C GLN A 328 -17.45 -7.48 -23.08
N ARG A 329 -17.42 -8.24 -21.98
CA ARG A 329 -17.30 -7.71 -20.62
C ARG A 329 -16.04 -6.86 -20.48
N PHE A 330 -14.95 -7.31 -21.10
CA PHE A 330 -13.71 -6.56 -21.23
C PHE A 330 -13.45 -6.14 -22.67
N SER A 331 -12.87 -4.96 -22.86
CA SER A 331 -12.37 -4.51 -24.16
C SER A 331 -11.08 -3.71 -24.04
N TYR A 332 -10.25 -3.76 -25.08
CA TYR A 332 -9.03 -2.96 -25.19
C TYR A 332 -9.27 -1.78 -26.13
N VAL A 333 -8.82 -0.60 -25.72
CA VAL A 333 -8.82 0.60 -26.55
C VAL A 333 -7.44 1.26 -26.46
N ALA A 334 -6.78 1.43 -27.60
CA ALA A 334 -5.44 1.99 -27.67
C ALA A 334 -5.36 3.41 -27.08
N ALA A 335 -6.40 4.22 -27.31
CA ALA A 335 -6.49 5.58 -26.78
C ALA A 335 -6.61 5.64 -25.25
N ASP A 336 -6.99 4.56 -24.57
CA ASP A 336 -7.10 4.54 -23.12
C ASP A 336 -5.73 4.35 -22.44
N GLN A 337 -4.73 3.84 -23.17
CA GLN A 337 -3.40 3.59 -22.65
C GLN A 337 -2.67 4.90 -22.34
N ALA A 338 -1.92 4.91 -21.24
CA ALA A 338 -1.02 5.99 -20.84
C ALA A 338 0.45 5.73 -21.21
N ILE A 339 0.76 4.51 -21.67
CA ILE A 339 2.10 4.08 -22.07
C ILE A 339 2.03 3.43 -23.45
N ASP A 340 3.13 3.46 -24.18
CA ASP A 340 3.24 2.71 -25.43
C ASP A 340 3.50 1.24 -25.14
N LEU A 341 2.52 0.39 -25.45
CA LEU A 341 2.61 -1.06 -25.25
C LEU A 341 3.24 -1.81 -26.43
N THR A 342 3.62 -1.10 -27.50
CA THR A 342 4.25 -1.69 -28.70
C THR A 342 5.78 -1.65 -28.64
N VAL A 343 6.36 -0.89 -27.70
CA VAL A 343 7.80 -0.89 -27.43
C VAL A 343 8.13 -2.13 -26.60
N THR A 344 8.64 -3.16 -27.28
CA THR A 344 9.16 -4.39 -26.67
C THR A 344 10.23 -4.05 -25.63
N GLY A 345 10.19 -4.74 -24.48
CA GLY A 345 11.13 -4.63 -23.37
C GLY A 345 12.55 -5.11 -23.66
N ASP A 346 13.15 -4.64 -24.76
CA ASP A 346 14.57 -4.72 -25.08
C ASP A 346 15.02 -3.36 -25.62
N THR A 347 15.21 -2.40 -24.71
CA THR A 347 16.15 -1.30 -24.94
C THR A 347 17.00 -1.08 -23.69
N ARG A 348 18.05 -1.88 -23.53
CA ARG A 348 19.35 -1.21 -23.43
C ARG A 348 19.53 -0.52 -24.79
N PRO A 349 19.59 0.82 -24.86
CA PRO A 349 19.68 1.49 -26.14
C PRO A 349 20.93 0.99 -26.88
N PRO A 350 20.82 0.58 -28.16
CA PRO A 350 21.97 0.55 -29.05
C PRO A 350 22.59 1.96 -29.05
N PRO A 351 23.93 2.08 -29.02
CA PRO A 351 24.55 3.37 -29.22
C PRO A 351 24.10 3.85 -30.61
N ASP A 352 23.55 5.06 -30.68
CA ASP A 352 23.41 5.87 -31.90
C ASP A 352 22.05 5.96 -32.63
N ALA A 353 20.90 5.86 -31.93
CA ALA A 353 19.65 6.46 -32.42
C ALA A 353 19.15 7.56 -31.45
N PRO A 354 18.71 8.75 -31.92
CA PRO A 354 18.50 9.91 -31.06
C PRO A 354 17.21 9.76 -30.26
N THR A 355 17.34 9.47 -28.97
CA THR A 355 16.27 9.72 -27.99
C THR A 355 15.88 11.19 -28.07
N SER A 356 14.58 11.49 -28.11
CA SER A 356 14.12 12.86 -27.90
C SER A 356 14.56 13.29 -26.50
N ARG A 357 15.71 13.97 -26.41
CA ARG A 357 16.22 14.55 -25.17
C ARG A 357 15.45 15.84 -24.94
N TYR A 358 14.58 15.89 -23.94
CA TYR A 358 13.97 17.10 -23.44
C TYR A 358 14.89 17.82 -22.44
N ILE A 359 15.83 17.10 -21.82
CA ILE A 359 16.81 17.64 -20.88
C ILE A 359 18.19 17.66 -21.53
N ALA A 360 18.75 18.85 -21.74
CA ALA A 360 20.12 19.03 -22.21
C ALA A 360 21.13 18.72 -21.10
N ASN A 361 20.82 19.16 -19.87
CA ASN A 361 21.69 18.99 -18.71
C ASN A 361 20.88 18.94 -17.41
N ALA A 362 21.37 18.18 -16.43
CA ALA A 362 20.81 18.12 -15.08
C ALA A 362 21.96 17.89 -14.09
N ILE A 363 22.32 18.85 -13.26
CA ILE A 363 23.48 18.76 -12.36
C ILE A 363 23.08 19.17 -10.95
N TRP A 364 23.45 18.34 -9.98
CA TRP A 364 23.36 18.70 -8.57
C TRP A 364 24.40 19.73 -8.22
N ILE A 365 23.95 20.84 -7.65
CA ILE A 365 24.79 21.86 -7.04
C ILE A 365 24.36 22.04 -5.59
N GLU A 366 25.34 22.20 -4.71
CA GLU A 366 25.09 22.62 -3.35
C GLU A 366 25.19 24.15 -3.32
N ARG A 367 24.11 24.82 -2.89
CA ARG A 367 24.06 26.29 -2.87
C ARG A 367 23.32 26.79 -1.66
N TYR A 368 23.68 28.00 -1.22
CA TYR A 368 22.99 28.68 -0.14
C TYR A 368 21.55 29.00 -0.56
N ASP A 369 20.57 28.50 0.20
CA ASP A 369 19.17 28.86 0.02
C ASP A 369 18.76 29.97 1.01
N PRO A 370 18.31 31.15 0.53
CA PRO A 370 17.84 32.23 1.40
C PRO A 370 16.63 31.83 2.27
N GLY A 371 15.85 30.86 1.80
CA GLY A 371 14.66 30.36 2.48
C GLY A 371 14.97 29.49 3.70
N SER A 372 15.80 28.46 3.53
CA SER A 372 16.23 27.58 4.62
C SER A 372 17.43 28.11 5.42
N LYS A 373 18.08 29.18 4.93
CA LYS A 373 19.25 29.85 5.53
C LYS A 373 20.48 28.94 5.69
N LYS A 374 20.59 27.89 4.87
CA LYS A 374 21.73 26.99 4.84
C LYS A 374 22.00 26.53 3.40
N ASN A 375 23.11 25.82 3.22
CA ASN A 375 23.40 25.16 1.95
C ASN A 375 22.45 23.97 1.77
N GLU A 376 21.86 23.87 0.60
CA GLU A 376 20.92 22.81 0.21
C GLU A 376 21.28 22.28 -1.17
N TRP A 377 20.95 21.00 -1.41
CA TRP A 377 21.04 20.41 -2.74
C TRP A 377 19.97 20.99 -3.66
N SER A 378 20.41 21.49 -4.81
CA SER A 378 19.56 21.99 -5.88
C SER A 378 19.93 21.31 -7.19
N LEU A 379 18.94 20.80 -7.90
CA LEU A 379 19.11 20.22 -9.22
C LEU A 379 18.94 21.33 -10.25
N SER A 380 20.06 21.76 -10.84
CA SER A 380 20.05 22.69 -11.98
C SER A 380 19.77 21.91 -13.26
N VAL A 381 18.69 22.28 -13.97
CA VAL A 381 18.15 21.59 -15.14
C VAL A 381 18.08 22.55 -16.32
N THR A 382 18.76 22.20 -17.40
CA THR A 382 18.70 22.90 -18.68
C THR A 382 17.90 22.06 -19.67
N PRO A 383 16.69 22.46 -20.08
CA PRO A 383 15.95 21.77 -21.13
C PRO A 383 16.57 22.00 -22.52
N THR A 384 16.35 21.07 -23.45
CA THR A 384 16.66 21.26 -24.88
C THR A 384 15.63 22.16 -25.56
N VAL A 385 15.87 22.54 -26.82
CA VAL A 385 14.87 23.24 -27.65
C VAL A 385 13.55 22.46 -27.72
N GLN A 386 13.61 21.13 -27.86
CA GLN A 386 12.43 20.27 -27.87
C GLN A 386 11.75 20.25 -26.50
N GLY A 387 12.52 20.13 -25.41
CA GLY A 387 12.00 20.19 -24.04
C GLY A 387 11.29 21.52 -23.75
N LYS A 388 11.86 22.64 -24.23
CA LYS A 388 11.22 23.97 -24.17
C LYS A 388 9.95 24.06 -25.00
N ALA A 389 9.90 23.42 -26.17
CA ALA A 389 8.73 23.44 -27.03
C ALA A 389 7.55 22.65 -26.41
N ILE A 390 7.83 21.54 -25.73
CA ILE A 390 6.79 20.66 -25.18
C ILE A 390 6.47 20.91 -23.71
N GLN A 391 7.27 21.71 -22.99
CA GLN A 391 7.17 21.90 -21.54
C GLN A 391 5.73 22.19 -21.06
N ALA A 392 4.95 22.99 -21.78
CA ALA A 392 3.59 23.38 -21.38
C ALA A 392 2.52 22.37 -21.80
N SER A 393 2.70 21.68 -22.92
CA SER A 393 1.70 20.73 -23.47
C SER A 393 1.92 19.30 -23.02
N ASN A 394 3.16 18.94 -22.65
CA ASN A 394 3.56 17.60 -22.19
C ASN A 394 4.65 17.69 -21.12
N GLN A 395 4.33 18.40 -20.04
CA GLN A 395 5.22 18.58 -18.91
C GLN A 395 5.60 17.25 -18.23
N ASP A 396 4.71 16.26 -18.29
CA ASP A 396 4.94 14.93 -17.75
C ASP A 396 6.14 14.25 -18.44
N ALA A 397 6.27 14.35 -19.76
CA ALA A 397 7.41 13.77 -20.46
C ALA A 397 8.75 14.39 -20.03
N VAL A 398 8.79 15.71 -19.85
CA VAL A 398 9.98 16.44 -19.35
C VAL A 398 10.32 16.01 -17.92
N TYR A 399 9.31 15.87 -17.06
CA TYR A 399 9.50 15.40 -15.68
C TYR A 399 9.98 13.94 -15.61
N GLN A 400 9.42 13.05 -16.43
CA GLN A 400 9.80 11.63 -16.43
C GLN A 400 11.24 11.44 -16.91
N GLU A 401 11.69 12.19 -17.93
CA GLU A 401 13.10 12.16 -18.33
C GLU A 401 14.01 12.67 -17.19
N LEU A 402 13.63 13.75 -16.52
CA LEU A 402 14.39 14.28 -15.39
C LEU A 402 14.47 13.28 -14.23
N LEU A 403 13.35 12.62 -13.90
CA LEU A 403 13.28 11.60 -12.86
C LEU A 403 14.12 10.37 -13.24
N ALA A 404 14.11 9.95 -14.51
CA ALA A 404 14.97 8.87 -14.99
C ALA A 404 16.46 9.24 -14.91
N LEU A 405 16.80 10.50 -15.17
CA LEU A 405 18.19 10.99 -15.12
C LEU A 405 18.73 11.10 -13.69
N ARG A 406 17.92 11.51 -12.71
CA ARG A 406 18.41 11.96 -11.38
C ARG A 406 17.58 11.48 -10.19
N GLY A 407 16.46 10.81 -10.40
CA GLY A 407 15.55 10.37 -9.33
C GLY A 407 16.13 9.31 -8.41
N ALA A 408 17.12 8.55 -8.87
CA ALA A 408 17.83 7.56 -8.05
C ALA A 408 18.97 8.16 -7.21
N ASP A 409 19.34 9.42 -7.46
CA ASP A 409 20.44 10.09 -6.76
C ASP A 409 20.09 10.30 -5.29
N SER A 410 21.08 10.16 -4.40
CA SER A 410 20.88 10.37 -2.95
C SER A 410 20.41 11.79 -2.64
N GLN A 411 20.87 12.77 -3.43
CA GLN A 411 20.40 14.17 -3.33
C GLN A 411 18.89 14.26 -3.50
N TRP A 412 18.27 13.49 -4.40
CA TRP A 412 16.82 13.42 -4.54
C TRP A 412 16.19 12.53 -3.47
N ARG A 413 16.55 11.24 -3.49
CA ARG A 413 15.92 10.18 -2.69
C ARG A 413 15.93 10.49 -1.19
N ASP A 414 17.04 11.01 -0.69
CA ASP A 414 17.26 11.17 0.75
C ASP A 414 16.84 12.56 1.24
N ASN A 415 16.57 13.52 0.33
CA ASN A 415 16.24 14.91 0.70
C ASN A 415 14.84 15.37 0.23
N GLU A 416 14.09 14.57 -0.55
CA GLU A 416 12.69 14.89 -0.88
C GLU A 416 11.78 14.71 0.33
N LYS A 417 11.56 15.81 1.07
CA LYS A 417 10.77 15.79 2.32
C LYS A 417 9.26 15.72 2.09
N SER A 418 8.81 15.99 0.88
CA SER A 418 7.40 15.97 0.48
C SER A 418 7.31 15.34 -0.88
N ALA A 419 6.81 14.10 -0.95
CA ALA A 419 6.71 13.36 -2.20
C ALA A 419 5.97 14.17 -3.27
N GLY A 420 6.59 14.33 -4.43
CA GLY A 420 6.05 15.09 -5.56
C GLY A 420 6.35 16.60 -5.51
N SER A 421 7.10 17.09 -4.53
CA SER A 421 7.50 18.50 -4.47
C SER A 421 8.36 18.89 -5.67
N MET A 422 9.22 18.00 -6.14
CA MET A 422 10.05 18.23 -7.32
C MET A 422 9.22 18.35 -8.60
N ARG A 423 8.16 17.53 -8.73
CA ARG A 423 7.21 17.61 -9.85
C ARG A 423 6.43 18.93 -9.83
N GLN A 424 5.98 19.34 -8.66
CA GLN A 424 5.26 20.59 -8.46
C GLN A 424 6.14 21.81 -8.76
N GLN A 425 7.41 21.79 -8.33
CA GLN A 425 8.37 22.87 -8.62
C GLN A 425 8.57 23.03 -10.13
N LEU A 426 8.80 21.93 -10.85
CA LEU A 426 8.91 21.95 -12.31
C LEU A 426 7.62 22.51 -12.95
N ALA A 427 6.45 22.09 -12.46
CA ALA A 427 5.17 22.58 -12.94
C ALA A 427 5.00 24.09 -12.76
N CYS A 428 5.33 24.58 -11.57
CA CYS A 428 5.26 25.99 -11.26
C CYS A 428 6.21 26.80 -12.15
N LEU A 429 7.45 26.34 -12.33
CA LEU A 429 8.46 27.01 -13.15
C LEU A 429 8.06 27.06 -14.62
N VAL A 430 7.53 25.98 -15.17
CA VAL A 430 7.03 25.93 -16.55
C VAL A 430 5.84 26.88 -16.73
N GLN A 431 4.90 26.90 -15.79
CA GLN A 431 3.68 27.69 -15.89
C GLN A 431 3.94 29.20 -15.71
N ASN A 432 4.74 29.58 -14.72
CA ASN A 432 4.92 30.99 -14.31
C ASN A 432 6.19 31.62 -14.90
N TYR A 433 7.16 30.81 -15.32
CA TYR A 433 8.44 31.28 -15.87
C TYR A 433 8.86 30.52 -17.14
N PRO A 434 7.98 30.42 -18.16
CA PRO A 434 8.21 29.60 -19.36
C PRO A 434 9.41 30.04 -20.21
N ALA A 435 9.92 31.26 -20.02
CA ALA A 435 11.11 31.78 -20.72
C ALA A 435 12.44 31.36 -20.07
N LYS A 436 12.43 30.82 -18.84
CA LYS A 436 13.67 30.38 -18.18
C LYS A 436 14.37 29.26 -18.96
N THR A 437 15.65 29.43 -19.21
CA THR A 437 16.52 28.44 -19.86
C THR A 437 17.16 27.47 -18.87
N GLU A 438 17.02 27.74 -17.57
CA GLU A 438 17.48 26.88 -16.48
C GLU A 438 16.42 26.87 -15.37
N TRP A 439 16.14 25.67 -14.85
CA TRP A 439 15.30 25.44 -13.68
C TRP A 439 16.16 24.94 -12.54
N ASN A 440 15.89 25.42 -11.33
CA ASN A 440 16.53 24.90 -10.13
C ASN A 440 15.43 24.29 -9.27
N LEU A 441 15.59 23.01 -8.94
CA LEU A 441 14.61 22.23 -8.17
C LEU A 441 15.28 21.73 -6.90
N GLU A 442 14.68 22.01 -5.74
CA GLU A 442 15.22 21.60 -4.45
C GLU A 442 14.32 20.56 -3.75
N PRO A 443 14.82 19.36 -3.45
CA PRO A 443 14.01 18.28 -2.85
C PRO A 443 13.39 18.64 -1.50
N PHE A 444 14.05 19.50 -0.71
CA PHE A 444 13.57 19.85 0.63
C PHE A 444 12.31 20.73 0.64
N ARG A 445 11.90 21.29 -0.51
CA ARG A 445 10.74 22.17 -0.60
C ARG A 445 9.45 21.41 -0.27
N PRO A 446 8.51 22.03 0.47
CA PRO A 446 7.21 21.42 0.71
C PRO A 446 6.37 21.38 -0.58
N ALA A 447 5.51 20.37 -0.68
CA ALA A 447 4.40 20.40 -1.61
C ALA A 447 3.31 21.34 -1.07
N VAL A 448 2.82 22.28 -1.88
CA VAL A 448 1.82 23.29 -1.53
C VAL A 448 0.87 23.48 -2.72
N SER A 449 -0.25 24.19 -2.54
CA SER A 449 -1.15 24.45 -3.68
C SER A 449 -0.43 25.23 -4.81
N PRO A 450 -0.84 25.07 -6.08
CA PRO A 450 -0.28 25.84 -7.19
C PRO A 450 -0.29 27.35 -6.96
N GLN A 451 -1.34 27.88 -6.32
CA GLN A 451 -1.46 29.29 -5.97
C GLN A 451 -0.40 29.72 -4.93
N GLN A 452 -0.16 28.89 -3.91
CA GLN A 452 0.88 29.15 -2.90
C GLN A 452 2.28 29.06 -3.51
N ALA A 453 2.53 28.07 -4.37
CA ALA A 453 3.80 27.94 -5.08
C ALA A 453 4.06 29.17 -5.96
N ALA A 454 3.08 29.61 -6.75
CA ALA A 454 3.19 30.80 -7.59
C ALA A 454 3.42 32.07 -6.76
N LYS A 455 2.70 32.25 -5.64
CA LYS A 455 2.89 33.37 -4.70
C LYS A 455 4.30 33.39 -4.09
N ALA A 456 4.91 32.23 -3.89
CA ALA A 456 6.27 32.07 -3.40
C ALA A 456 7.35 32.10 -4.50
N GLY A 457 7.00 32.50 -5.74
CA GLY A 457 7.94 32.53 -6.86
C GLY A 457 8.46 31.15 -7.26
N CYS A 458 7.60 30.12 -7.13
CA CYS A 458 7.92 28.71 -7.29
C CYS A 458 8.92 28.14 -6.29
N ASN A 459 9.19 28.88 -5.21
CA ASN A 459 10.18 28.51 -4.21
C ASN A 459 9.60 28.49 -2.78
N PRO A 460 8.57 27.67 -2.50
CA PRO A 460 7.91 27.68 -1.20
C PRO A 460 8.85 27.18 -0.11
N VAL A 461 8.82 27.82 1.06
CA VAL A 461 9.49 27.34 2.27
C VAL A 461 8.46 26.84 3.27
N ALA A 462 8.78 25.77 3.99
CA ALA A 462 7.93 25.31 5.07
C ALA A 462 7.78 26.45 6.09
N ALA A 463 6.54 26.79 6.43
CA ALA A 463 6.31 27.66 7.57
C ALA A 463 6.92 26.99 8.81
N ALA A 464 7.65 27.76 9.62
CA ALA A 464 8.20 27.22 10.87
C ALA A 464 7.04 26.64 11.69
N SER A 465 7.11 25.34 11.99
CA SER A 465 6.12 24.69 12.85
C SER A 465 6.08 25.45 14.18
N PRO A 466 4.89 25.85 14.67
CA PRO A 466 4.80 26.49 15.96
C PRO A 466 5.39 25.58 17.03
N GLN A 467 6.31 26.11 17.84
CA GLN A 467 6.86 25.39 18.98
C GLN A 467 5.84 25.45 20.12
N TYR A 468 5.22 24.31 20.46
CA TYR A 468 4.25 24.19 21.55
C TYR A 468 4.92 23.77 22.86
N ILE A 469 6.06 23.09 22.79
CA ILE A 469 6.83 22.58 23.93
C ILE A 469 8.20 23.26 23.99
N ALA A 470 8.45 23.97 25.09
CA ALA A 470 9.74 24.61 25.37
C ALA A 470 10.79 23.57 25.83
N SER A 471 10.40 22.66 26.72
CA SER A 471 11.21 21.51 27.13
C SER A 471 10.33 20.32 27.53
N ALA A 472 10.92 19.13 27.47
CA ALA A 472 10.33 17.89 27.96
C ALA A 472 11.47 17.06 28.54
N ASP A 473 11.42 16.77 29.84
CA ASP A 473 12.54 16.15 30.55
C ASP A 473 12.01 15.03 31.46
N TRP A 474 12.67 13.88 31.44
CA TRP A 474 12.36 12.81 32.39
C TRP A 474 12.92 13.16 33.75
N VAL A 475 12.05 13.12 34.76
CA VAL A 475 12.43 13.32 36.16
C VAL A 475 11.97 12.11 36.96
N ASN A 476 12.85 11.60 37.80
CA ASN A 476 12.48 10.60 38.78
C ASN A 476 12.00 11.32 40.03
N ARG A 477 10.77 11.03 40.47
CA ARG A 477 10.14 11.73 41.58
C ARG A 477 9.19 10.84 42.35
N PHE A 478 9.05 11.12 43.64
CA PHE A 478 8.06 10.47 44.49
C PHE A 478 6.64 10.72 43.96
N ASP A 479 5.93 9.64 43.63
CA ASP A 479 4.50 9.69 43.30
C ASP A 479 3.66 9.38 44.55
N PRO A 480 2.79 10.30 45.01
CA PRO A 480 1.92 10.04 46.15
C PRO A 480 0.89 8.94 45.89
N GLY A 481 0.58 8.64 44.61
CA GLY A 481 -0.34 7.57 44.22
C GLY A 481 0.26 6.17 44.41
N THR A 482 1.44 5.92 43.85
CA THR A 482 2.14 4.62 43.98
C THR A 482 2.98 4.50 45.26
N ARG A 483 3.24 5.63 45.94
CA ARG A 483 4.11 5.76 47.13
C ARG A 483 5.55 5.31 46.88
N LYS A 484 6.04 5.49 45.65
CA LYS A 484 7.40 5.13 45.22
C LYS A 484 7.96 6.24 44.32
N GLU A 485 9.27 6.19 44.09
CA GLU A 485 9.94 7.01 43.07
C GLU A 485 9.57 6.47 41.68
N GLU A 486 8.99 7.32 40.84
CA GLU A 486 8.52 6.96 39.51
C GLU A 486 9.05 7.96 38.46
N TRP A 487 9.26 7.46 37.23
CA TRP A 487 9.62 8.30 36.10
C TRP A 487 8.42 9.10 35.60
N SER A 488 8.55 10.42 35.60
CA SER A 488 7.56 11.36 35.12
C SER A 488 8.14 12.22 33.99
N LEU A 489 7.37 12.41 32.93
CA LEU A 489 7.74 13.31 31.84
C LEU A 489 7.28 14.73 32.17
N SER A 490 8.23 15.58 32.55
CA SER A 490 8.03 16.98 32.90
C SER A 490 8.08 17.87 31.66
N ILE A 491 6.95 18.44 31.28
CA ILE A 491 6.75 19.21 30.05
C ILE A 491 6.55 20.68 30.40
N VAL A 492 7.34 21.56 29.78
CA VAL A 492 7.16 23.01 29.85
C VAL A 492 6.56 23.47 28.52
N PRO A 493 5.26 23.82 28.46
CA PRO A 493 4.66 24.33 27.23
C PRO A 493 5.03 25.80 26.99
N THR A 494 5.16 26.19 25.72
CA THR A 494 5.28 27.59 25.31
C THR A 494 3.95 28.33 25.45
N ALA A 495 3.94 29.65 25.27
CA ALA A 495 2.69 30.42 25.21
C ALA A 495 1.74 29.91 24.11
N ALA A 496 2.27 29.55 22.95
CA ALA A 496 1.50 28.96 21.85
C ALA A 496 0.93 27.59 22.24
N GLY A 497 1.72 26.74 22.93
CA GLY A 497 1.25 25.44 23.41
C GLY A 497 0.12 25.56 24.43
N ARG A 498 0.17 26.55 25.33
CA ARG A 498 -0.90 26.83 26.30
C ARG A 498 -2.17 27.36 25.66
N ALA A 499 -2.03 28.10 24.57
CA ALA A 499 -3.14 28.70 23.85
C ALA A 499 -3.87 27.73 22.91
N LEU A 500 -3.34 26.51 22.70
CA LEU A 500 -3.93 25.53 21.78
C LEU A 500 -5.36 25.14 22.19
N PRO A 501 -6.34 25.21 21.29
CA PRO A 501 -7.67 24.65 21.53
C PRO A 501 -7.56 23.14 21.81
N ASN A 502 -8.48 22.59 22.62
CA ASN A 502 -8.45 21.17 22.98
C ASN A 502 -8.61 20.26 21.74
N GLU A 503 -9.32 20.75 20.72
CA GLU A 503 -9.49 20.08 19.41
C GLU A 503 -8.16 19.90 18.66
N GLN A 504 -7.13 20.66 19.04
CA GLN A 504 -5.77 20.57 18.49
C GLN A 504 -4.80 19.83 19.43
N LEU A 505 -5.31 18.98 20.33
CA LEU A 505 -4.48 18.11 21.17
C LEU A 505 -3.43 17.34 20.36
N GLU A 506 -3.79 16.86 19.17
CA GLU A 506 -2.87 16.11 18.30
C GLU A 506 -1.65 16.93 17.85
N ALA A 507 -1.77 18.25 17.75
CA ALA A 507 -0.66 19.10 17.32
C ALA A 507 0.47 19.15 18.37
N ILE A 508 0.11 19.28 19.66
CA ILE A 508 1.07 19.27 20.76
C ILE A 508 1.50 17.85 21.14
N TYR A 509 0.59 16.87 21.04
CA TYR A 509 0.92 15.46 21.27
C TYR A 509 1.92 14.93 20.25
N ALA A 510 1.74 15.24 18.95
CA ALA A 510 2.70 14.86 17.92
C ALA A 510 4.09 15.45 18.17
N GLN A 511 4.18 16.70 18.63
CA GLN A 511 5.45 17.31 19.00
C GLN A 511 6.08 16.63 20.22
N LEU A 512 5.29 16.32 21.26
CA LEU A 512 5.78 15.59 22.44
C LEU A 512 6.28 14.20 22.06
N PHE A 513 5.52 13.47 21.26
CA PHE A 513 5.84 12.13 20.81
C PHE A 513 7.10 12.13 19.93
N ALA A 514 7.28 13.13 19.06
CA ALA A 514 8.52 13.30 18.30
C ALA A 514 9.74 13.57 19.20
N LEU A 515 9.54 14.30 20.32
CA LEU A 515 10.62 14.59 21.27
C LEU A 515 10.98 13.37 22.14
N LYS A 516 10.00 12.57 22.57
CA LYS A 516 10.16 11.59 23.66
C LYS A 516 9.52 10.22 23.47
N GLY A 517 8.74 10.01 22.41
CA GLY A 517 8.03 8.75 22.18
C GLY A 517 8.94 7.55 21.92
N ALA A 518 10.19 7.78 21.50
CA ALA A 518 11.20 6.73 21.32
C ALA A 518 11.96 6.37 22.61
N ASP A 519 11.79 7.16 23.68
CA ASP A 519 12.54 7.01 24.94
C ASP A 519 12.09 5.76 25.71
N SER A 520 13.03 5.04 26.34
CA SER A 520 12.73 3.78 27.05
C SER A 520 11.80 4.02 28.24
N HIS A 521 11.93 5.17 28.91
CA HIS A 521 11.03 5.57 29.98
C HIS A 521 9.57 5.66 29.51
N TRP A 522 9.30 6.04 28.26
CA TRP A 522 7.96 5.99 27.70
C TRP A 522 7.60 4.56 27.27
N ARG A 523 8.41 3.98 26.37
CA ARG A 523 8.08 2.74 25.66
C ARG A 523 7.93 1.54 26.59
N ASP A 524 8.78 1.46 27.60
CA ASP A 524 8.87 0.28 28.45
C ASP A 524 7.94 0.39 29.68
N ASN A 525 7.45 1.60 29.99
CA ASN A 525 6.63 1.86 31.18
C ASN A 525 5.21 2.34 30.86
N GLU A 526 4.83 2.50 29.59
CA GLU A 526 3.44 2.78 29.21
C GLU A 526 2.59 1.51 29.38
N THR A 527 2.00 1.36 30.56
CA THR A 527 1.20 0.18 30.92
C THR A 527 -0.18 0.18 30.26
N SER A 528 -0.63 1.33 29.74
CA SER A 528 -1.90 1.51 29.05
C SER A 528 -1.71 2.42 27.85
N ALA A 529 -1.73 1.85 26.64
CA ALA A 529 -1.51 2.60 25.40
C ALA A 529 -2.49 3.79 25.29
N GLY A 530 -1.94 4.99 25.15
CA GLY A 530 -2.70 6.24 25.06
C GLY A 530 -2.92 6.96 26.38
N SER A 531 -2.44 6.42 27.52
CA SER A 531 -2.55 7.08 28.82
C SER A 531 -1.84 8.44 28.84
N MET A 532 -0.67 8.52 28.20
CA MET A 532 0.11 9.76 28.11
C MET A 532 -0.61 10.83 27.27
N ARG A 533 -1.25 10.42 26.16
CA ARG A 533 -2.08 11.30 25.32
C ARG A 533 -3.26 11.85 26.11
N GLN A 534 -3.91 10.98 26.89
CA GLN A 534 -5.06 11.36 27.68
C GLN A 534 -4.70 12.32 28.82
N GLN A 535 -3.63 12.04 29.56
CA GLN A 535 -3.11 12.94 30.58
C GLN A 535 -2.78 14.30 29.98
N LEU A 536 -2.11 14.34 28.83
CA LEU A 536 -1.77 15.58 28.11
C LEU A 536 -3.04 16.38 27.74
N GLY A 537 -4.07 15.71 27.22
CA GLY A 537 -5.36 16.33 26.92
C GLY A 537 -6.04 16.90 28.15
N CYS A 538 -5.99 16.17 29.26
CA CYS A 538 -6.58 16.61 30.51
C CYS A 538 -5.86 17.85 31.09
N VAL A 539 -4.52 17.86 31.12
CA VAL A 539 -3.75 19.03 31.61
C VAL A 539 -3.87 20.23 30.67
N LEU A 540 -3.92 20.00 29.35
CA LEU A 540 -4.19 21.05 28.37
C LEU A 540 -5.61 21.65 28.55
N ALA A 541 -6.61 20.84 28.90
CA ALA A 541 -7.97 21.33 29.08
C ALA A 541 -8.17 22.07 30.42
N ASN A 542 -7.56 21.58 31.51
CA ASN A 542 -7.93 21.99 32.86
C ASN A 542 -6.80 22.72 33.64
N TYR A 543 -5.54 22.57 33.22
CA TYR A 543 -4.37 23.05 33.95
C TYR A 543 -3.38 23.80 33.05
N ARG A 544 -3.89 24.59 32.09
CA ARG A 544 -3.10 25.34 31.08
C ARG A 544 -1.98 26.17 31.66
N ASN A 545 -2.19 26.75 32.84
CA ASN A 545 -1.24 27.65 33.51
C ASN A 545 -0.23 26.92 34.41
N LYS A 546 -0.42 25.61 34.65
CA LYS A 546 0.52 24.81 35.42
C LYS A 546 1.83 24.66 34.64
N THR A 547 2.95 24.73 35.35
CA THR A 547 4.29 24.53 34.77
C THR A 547 5.18 23.88 35.82
N PRO A 548 5.78 22.72 35.55
CA PRO A 548 5.58 21.87 34.38
C PRO A 548 4.26 21.08 34.41
N TRP A 549 3.83 20.56 33.25
CA TRP A 549 2.88 19.46 33.16
C TRP A 549 3.64 18.14 33.34
N ASN A 550 3.24 17.32 34.30
CA ASN A 550 3.86 16.02 34.52
C ASN A 550 2.92 14.95 33.99
N LEU A 551 3.44 14.07 33.14
CA LEU A 551 2.72 12.92 32.60
C LEU A 551 3.48 11.66 33.00
N GLU A 552 2.76 10.65 33.45
CA GLU A 552 3.36 9.42 33.92
C GLU A 552 2.91 8.21 33.09
N PRO A 553 3.83 7.43 32.51
CA PRO A 553 3.47 6.38 31.55
C PRO A 553 2.73 5.20 32.20
N PHE A 554 2.95 4.94 33.49
CA PHE A 554 2.33 3.83 34.23
C PHE A 554 0.85 4.05 34.61
N ARG A 555 0.30 5.24 34.32
CA ARG A 555 -1.09 5.59 34.66
C ARG A 555 -2.08 4.82 33.77
N PRO A 556 -3.24 4.41 34.31
CA PRO A 556 -4.27 3.75 33.51
C PRO A 556 -4.87 4.73 32.49
N ALA A 557 -5.27 4.21 31.33
CA ALA A 557 -6.14 4.94 30.41
C ALA A 557 -7.60 4.76 30.87
N LEU A 558 -8.27 5.86 31.24
CA LEU A 558 -9.67 5.87 31.70
C LEU A 558 -10.56 6.61 30.70
N SER A 559 -11.84 6.84 30.99
CA SER A 559 -12.62 7.82 30.24
C SER A 559 -12.18 9.26 30.57
N ASP A 560 -12.45 10.22 29.69
CA ASP A 560 -12.10 11.63 29.96
C ASP A 560 -12.79 12.19 31.22
N ALA A 561 -13.98 11.70 31.54
CA ALA A 561 -14.69 12.08 32.75
C ALA A 561 -13.97 11.57 34.01
N GLU A 562 -13.50 10.32 34.00
CA GLU A 562 -12.77 9.71 35.11
C GLU A 562 -11.38 10.33 35.28
N THR A 563 -10.67 10.57 34.18
CA THR A 563 -9.35 11.23 34.20
C THR A 563 -9.45 12.64 34.76
N ARG A 564 -10.51 13.40 34.43
CA ARG A 564 -10.79 14.72 35.03
C ARG A 564 -11.15 14.61 36.51
N ALA A 565 -11.99 13.64 36.88
CA ALA A 565 -12.36 13.42 38.28
C ALA A 565 -11.15 13.10 39.16
N ALA A 566 -10.12 12.48 38.59
CA ALA A 566 -8.84 12.21 39.25
C ALA A 566 -7.82 13.38 39.17
N GLY A 567 -8.24 14.59 38.78
CA GLY A 567 -7.33 15.75 38.68
C GLY A 567 -6.25 15.59 37.62
N CYS A 568 -6.55 14.88 36.54
CA CYS A 568 -5.61 14.50 35.47
C CYS A 568 -4.48 13.57 35.93
N ASN A 569 -4.61 12.94 37.09
CA ASN A 569 -3.60 12.04 37.65
C ASN A 569 -4.21 10.74 38.21
N PRO A 570 -4.76 9.86 37.37
CA PRO A 570 -5.47 8.67 37.83
C PRO A 570 -4.51 7.60 38.38
N VAL A 571 -4.82 7.04 39.54
CA VAL A 571 -4.02 5.94 40.13
C VAL A 571 -4.56 4.57 39.68
N PRO A 572 -3.68 3.58 39.42
CA PRO A 572 -4.11 2.19 39.24
C PRO A 572 -4.89 1.72 40.49
N ARG A 573 -6.01 1.03 40.29
CA ARG A 573 -6.78 0.41 41.38
C ARG A 573 -6.17 -0.90 41.82
#